data_AF-J0PL18-F1
#
_entry.id   AF-J0PL18-F1
#
_cell.length_a   1.000
_cell.length_b   1.000
_cell.length_c   1.000
_cell.angle_alpha   90.00
_cell.angle_beta   90.00
_cell.angle_gamma   90.00
#
_symmetry.space_group_name_H-M   'P 1'
#
loop_
_entity.id
_entity.type
_entity.pdbx_description
1 polymer ?
#
loop_
_entity_poly.entity_id
_entity_poly.type
_entity_poly.pdbx_seq_one_letter_code
_entity_poly.pdbx_strand_id
1 'polypeptide(L)'
;MLKTPLKTLLDILINHFTKERLVTLIIEHDEKLLTFMLEHENANDYKKHFFKTIANSLVFNEEALLECLEIKELDRSFTRFKNKIGLFSQEGFIKSSELVVLHFPFKDNVLLGNAKDNSTKSNELFYHEILHKNEIDTLLHPKALCRFEMHGQGDLENALKDENTNYLIKGNNLIALHSLKKKFAKKVKCIYIDPPL
;
A
#
# COMPACT_ATOMS: atom_id res chain seq x y z
N MET A 1 27.36 14.78 19.69
CA MET A 1 27.24 13.71 18.67
C MET A 1 27.21 12.39 19.40
N LEU A 2 26.26 11.50 19.10
CA LEU A 2 26.22 10.15 19.69
C LEU A 2 27.56 9.45 19.36
N LYS A 3 28.22 8.85 20.35
CA LYS A 3 29.46 8.09 20.08
C LYS A 3 29.17 6.83 19.26
N THR A 4 27.96 6.27 19.42
CA THR A 4 27.56 5.03 18.76
C THR A 4 26.08 5.12 18.33
N PRO A 5 25.71 4.82 17.07
CA PRO A 5 24.30 4.80 16.65
C PRO A 5 23.49 3.73 17.41
N LEU A 6 22.20 4.00 17.68
CA LEU A 6 21.30 3.06 18.38
C LEU A 6 21.23 1.68 17.67
N LYS A 7 21.30 1.68 16.33
CA LYS A 7 21.39 0.46 15.51
C LYS A 7 22.60 -0.39 15.89
N THR A 8 23.77 0.24 16.02
CA THR A 8 25.01 -0.44 16.38
C THR A 8 24.96 -1.03 17.80
N LEU A 9 24.29 -0.36 18.74
CA LEU A 9 24.04 -0.91 20.08
C LEU A 9 23.16 -2.16 20.01
N LEU A 10 22.09 -2.11 19.20
CA LEU A 10 21.21 -3.26 18.99
C LEU A 10 21.94 -4.43 18.33
N ASP A 11 22.75 -4.15 17.31
CA ASP A 11 23.55 -5.15 16.59
C ASP A 11 24.53 -5.85 17.53
N ILE A 12 25.17 -5.12 18.45
CA ILE A 12 26.05 -5.70 19.48
C ILE A 12 25.27 -6.65 20.40
N LEU A 13 24.10 -6.24 20.88
CA LEU A 13 23.24 -7.08 21.73
C LEU A 13 22.77 -8.35 20.99
N ILE A 14 22.33 -8.19 19.74
CA ILE A 14 21.88 -9.31 18.90
C ILE A 14 23.03 -10.28 18.60
N ASN A 15 24.22 -9.76 18.32
CA ASN A 15 25.40 -10.59 18.07
C ASN A 15 25.86 -11.35 19.32
N HIS A 16 25.70 -10.76 20.51
CA HIS A 16 26.13 -11.40 21.76
C HIS A 16 25.11 -12.43 22.29
N PHE A 17 23.81 -12.13 22.23
CA PHE A 17 22.76 -12.93 22.87
C PHE A 17 21.83 -13.68 21.92
N THR A 18 21.86 -13.40 20.61
CA THR A 18 20.85 -13.79 19.59
C THR A 18 19.48 -13.16 19.80
N LYS A 19 18.76 -12.88 18.70
CA LYS A 19 17.50 -12.13 18.76
C LYS A 19 16.40 -12.88 19.53
N GLU A 20 16.22 -14.18 19.31
CA GLU A 20 15.14 -14.93 19.99
C GLU A 20 15.36 -14.98 21.51
N ARG A 21 16.61 -15.17 21.92
CA ARG A 21 16.96 -15.28 23.33
C ARG A 21 16.97 -13.91 24.03
N LEU A 22 17.39 -12.85 23.33
CA LEU A 22 17.38 -11.49 23.85
C LEU A 22 15.97 -11.04 24.29
N VAL A 23 14.91 -11.38 23.55
CA VAL A 23 13.52 -11.07 23.96
C VAL A 23 13.19 -11.70 25.30
N THR A 24 13.60 -12.95 25.52
CA THR A 24 13.35 -13.67 26.78
C THR A 24 14.13 -13.02 27.93
N LEU A 25 15.41 -12.72 27.71
CA LEU A 25 16.29 -12.08 28.71
C LEU A 25 15.78 -10.70 29.14
N ILE A 26 15.18 -9.95 28.21
CA ILE A 26 14.58 -8.64 28.48
C ILE A 26 13.37 -8.76 29.40
N ILE A 27 12.46 -9.70 29.09
CA ILE A 27 11.24 -9.92 29.89
C ILE A 27 11.60 -10.43 31.30
N GLU A 28 12.57 -11.33 31.39
CA GLU A 28 13.02 -11.94 32.65
C GLU A 28 13.93 -11.03 33.48
N HIS A 29 14.32 -9.85 32.97
CA HIS A 29 15.27 -8.95 33.62
C HIS A 29 16.59 -9.67 33.98
N ASP A 30 17.09 -10.50 33.05
CA ASP A 30 18.22 -11.39 33.30
C ASP A 30 19.48 -10.61 33.72
N GLU A 31 20.15 -11.13 34.75
CA GLU A 31 21.34 -10.51 35.34
C GLU A 31 22.48 -10.36 34.33
N LYS A 32 22.69 -11.33 33.43
CA LYS A 32 23.78 -11.26 32.45
C LYS A 32 23.54 -10.19 31.41
N LEU A 33 22.29 -10.02 30.97
CA LEU A 33 21.93 -8.93 30.06
C LEU A 33 22.16 -7.57 30.72
N LEU A 34 21.67 -7.38 31.95
CA LEU A 34 21.80 -6.11 32.66
C LEU A 34 23.27 -5.78 32.96
N THR A 35 24.04 -6.75 33.46
CA THR A 35 25.48 -6.57 33.69
C THR A 35 26.21 -6.21 32.40
N PHE A 36 25.92 -6.91 31.30
CA PHE A 36 26.49 -6.57 29.98
C PHE A 36 26.17 -5.11 29.60
N MET A 37 24.90 -4.69 29.71
CA MET A 37 24.50 -3.33 29.36
C MET A 37 25.12 -2.25 30.27
N LEU A 38 25.47 -2.59 31.52
CA LEU A 38 26.02 -1.65 32.50
C LEU A 38 27.54 -1.57 32.52
N GLU A 39 28.24 -2.60 32.03
CA GLU A 39 29.71 -2.72 32.08
C GLU A 39 30.41 -2.69 30.72
N HIS A 40 29.67 -2.84 29.61
CA HIS A 40 30.26 -2.77 28.26
C HIS A 40 30.85 -1.38 27.96
N GLU A 41 31.75 -1.28 26.98
CA GLU A 41 32.31 -0.01 26.48
C GLU A 41 31.24 1.04 26.08
N ASN A 42 30.02 0.60 25.78
CA ASN A 42 28.88 1.44 25.39
C ASN A 42 27.86 1.64 26.54
N ALA A 43 28.22 1.33 27.80
CA ALA A 43 27.32 1.39 28.94
C ALA A 43 26.62 2.74 29.13
N ASN A 44 27.32 3.85 28.85
CA ASN A 44 26.71 5.18 28.94
C ASN A 44 25.57 5.37 27.93
N ASP A 45 25.72 4.84 26.72
CA ASP A 45 24.67 4.92 25.70
C ASP A 45 23.51 3.98 26.03
N TYR A 46 23.78 2.78 26.56
CA TYR A 46 22.72 1.89 27.06
C TYR A 46 21.92 2.54 28.20
N LYS A 47 22.59 3.11 29.20
CA LYS A 47 21.95 3.85 30.31
C LYS A 47 21.09 5.00 29.82
N LYS A 48 21.54 5.71 28.78
CA LYS A 48 20.82 6.84 28.20
C LYS A 48 19.53 6.43 27.49
N HIS A 49 19.53 5.29 26.79
CA HIS A 49 18.43 4.89 25.91
C HIS A 49 17.46 3.89 26.54
N PHE A 50 17.95 3.00 27.41
CA PHE A 50 17.18 1.86 27.93
C PHE A 50 17.05 1.85 29.46
N PHE A 51 17.46 2.92 30.14
CA PHE A 51 17.27 3.06 31.58
C PHE A 51 16.70 4.44 31.93
N LYS A 52 16.01 4.49 33.08
CA LYS A 52 15.46 5.71 33.68
C LYS A 52 15.99 5.84 35.10
N THR A 53 16.37 7.04 35.52
CA THR A 53 16.76 7.30 36.91
C THR A 53 15.53 7.72 37.70
N ILE A 54 15.16 6.93 38.71
CA ILE A 54 14.05 7.21 39.62
C ILE A 54 14.61 7.15 41.04
N ALA A 55 14.48 8.24 41.81
CA ALA A 55 14.95 8.32 43.20
C ALA A 55 16.40 7.82 43.38
N ASN A 56 17.33 8.30 42.54
CA ASN A 56 18.74 7.89 42.49
C ASN A 56 19.00 6.40 42.19
N SER A 57 17.98 5.64 41.82
CA SER A 57 18.07 4.25 41.37
C SER A 57 17.93 4.19 39.85
N LEU A 58 18.71 3.32 39.22
CA LEU A 58 18.65 3.09 37.78
C LEU A 58 17.65 1.96 37.51
N VAL A 59 16.58 2.27 36.78
CA VAL A 59 15.50 1.34 36.45
C VAL A 59 15.60 0.99 34.97
N PHE A 60 15.63 -0.30 34.66
CA PHE A 60 15.62 -0.79 33.29
C PHE A 60 14.26 -0.51 32.64
N ASN A 61 14.27 -0.12 31.37
CA ASN A 61 13.06 0.17 30.61
C ASN A 61 12.91 -0.89 29.52
N GLU A 62 12.34 -2.05 29.88
CA GLU A 62 12.22 -3.18 28.96
C GLU A 62 11.40 -2.83 27.72
N GLU A 63 10.34 -2.02 27.87
CA GLU A 63 9.45 -1.62 26.78
C GLU A 63 10.22 -0.90 25.66
N ALA A 64 11.14 0.00 26.03
CA ALA A 64 11.92 0.74 25.04
C ALA A 64 12.88 -0.16 24.25
N LEU A 65 13.48 -1.16 24.91
CA LEU A 65 14.37 -2.09 24.24
C LEU A 65 13.59 -3.08 23.35
N LEU A 66 12.44 -3.56 23.82
CA LEU A 66 11.54 -4.39 23.02
C LEU A 66 11.04 -3.66 21.78
N GLU A 67 10.58 -2.41 21.91
CA GLU A 67 10.13 -1.61 20.76
C GLU A 67 11.26 -1.47 19.73
N CYS A 68 12.51 -1.24 20.17
CA CYS A 68 13.65 -1.14 19.27
C CYS A 68 13.95 -2.46 18.52
N LEU A 69 13.73 -3.62 19.15
CA LEU A 69 13.91 -4.93 18.51
C LEU A 69 12.82 -5.27 17.50
N GLU A 70 11.63 -4.68 17.65
CA GLU A 70 10.51 -4.86 16.75
C GLU A 70 10.56 -3.97 15.50
N ILE A 71 11.25 -2.83 15.57
CA ILE A 71 11.45 -1.93 14.44
C ILE A 71 12.13 -2.68 13.29
N LYS A 72 11.50 -2.67 12.11
CA LYS A 72 12.05 -3.27 10.89
C LYS A 72 12.65 -2.21 9.98
N GLU A 73 13.82 -2.53 9.43
CA GLU A 73 14.45 -1.74 8.37
C GLU A 73 13.83 -2.10 7.02
N LEU A 74 13.41 -1.09 6.26
CA LEU A 74 12.85 -1.22 4.93
C LEU A 74 13.43 -0.12 4.02
N ASP A 75 14.20 -0.50 2.99
CA ASP A 75 14.80 0.43 2.00
C ASP A 75 15.31 1.76 2.61
N ARG A 76 16.22 1.64 3.59
CA ARG A 76 16.85 2.77 4.32
C ARG A 76 15.92 3.57 5.25
N SER A 77 14.68 3.13 5.44
CA SER A 77 13.71 3.69 6.38
C SER A 77 13.43 2.71 7.53
N PHE A 78 13.02 3.23 8.69
CA PHE A 78 12.63 2.42 9.85
C PHE A 78 11.14 2.59 10.12
N THR A 79 10.44 1.49 10.37
CA THR A 79 9.03 1.52 10.75
C THR A 79 8.73 0.50 11.84
N ARG A 80 7.92 0.92 12.82
CA ARG A 80 7.32 0.01 13.80
C ARG A 80 6.13 -0.77 13.23
N PHE A 81 5.64 -0.37 12.06
CA PHE A 81 4.48 -1.00 11.43
C PHE A 81 4.90 -2.23 10.62
N LYS A 82 4.13 -3.32 10.71
CA LYS A 82 4.30 -4.50 9.85
C LYS A 82 4.06 -4.10 8.40
N ASN A 83 4.80 -4.70 7.46
CA ASN A 83 4.57 -4.58 6.00
C ASN A 83 3.28 -5.31 5.57
N LYS A 84 2.13 -4.90 6.12
CA LYS A 84 0.80 -5.38 5.77
C LYS A 84 -0.17 -4.20 5.85
N ILE A 85 -0.93 -3.97 4.78
CA ILE A 85 -2.02 -3.01 4.77
C ILE A 85 -3.21 -3.66 5.49
N GLY A 86 -3.82 -2.97 6.46
CA GLY A 86 -4.96 -3.49 7.21
C GLY A 86 -5.48 -2.50 8.24
N LEU A 87 -6.65 -2.79 8.80
CA LEU A 87 -7.23 -2.00 9.89
C LEU A 87 -6.49 -2.31 11.19
N PHE A 88 -6.15 -1.27 11.94
CA PHE A 88 -5.38 -1.35 13.18
C PHE A 88 -6.21 -0.79 14.34
N SER A 89 -6.31 -1.56 15.41
CA SER A 89 -6.85 -1.13 16.70
C SER A 89 -5.69 -0.76 17.63
N GLN A 90 -5.96 -0.10 18.77
CA GLN A 90 -4.92 0.27 19.73
C GLN A 90 -4.08 -0.94 20.23
N GLU A 91 -4.65 -2.14 20.22
CA GLU A 91 -4.00 -3.37 20.68
C GLU A 91 -3.36 -4.21 19.55
N GLY A 92 -3.48 -3.77 18.29
CA GLY A 92 -2.90 -4.46 17.14
C GLY A 92 -3.77 -4.46 15.89
N PHE A 93 -3.29 -5.10 14.82
CA PHE A 93 -4.07 -5.32 13.60
C PHE A 93 -5.36 -6.06 13.94
N ILE A 94 -6.49 -5.48 13.54
CA ILE A 94 -7.79 -6.14 13.58
C ILE A 94 -7.66 -7.34 12.64
N LYS A 95 -7.56 -8.52 13.24
CA LYS A 95 -6.97 -9.73 12.64
C LYS A 95 -7.48 -10.01 11.24
N SER A 96 -6.57 -10.61 10.46
CA SER A 96 -6.74 -11.41 9.24
C SER A 96 -7.78 -12.53 9.38
N SER A 97 -8.99 -12.17 9.75
CA SER A 97 -10.17 -13.01 9.80
C SER A 97 -10.89 -12.83 8.48
N GLU A 98 -11.16 -13.91 7.75
CA GLU A 98 -12.03 -13.88 6.58
C GLU A 98 -13.46 -13.40 6.91
N LEU A 99 -13.80 -13.32 8.21
CA LEU A 99 -15.11 -12.87 8.69
C LEU A 99 -15.29 -11.35 8.70
N VAL A 100 -14.22 -10.56 8.53
CA VAL A 100 -14.30 -9.10 8.53
C VAL A 100 -13.92 -8.56 7.16
N VAL A 101 -14.92 -8.15 6.39
CA VAL A 101 -14.75 -7.53 5.07
C VAL A 101 -15.03 -6.03 5.19
N LEU A 102 -14.16 -5.22 4.60
CA LEU A 102 -14.46 -3.82 4.32
C LEU A 102 -15.65 -3.74 3.35
N HIS A 103 -16.82 -3.41 3.89
CA HIS A 103 -18.04 -3.28 3.13
C HIS A 103 -18.16 -1.86 2.56
N PHE A 104 -17.93 -1.73 1.26
CA PHE A 104 -18.18 -0.49 0.54
C PHE A 104 -19.63 -0.46 0.05
N PRO A 105 -20.39 0.61 0.32
CA PRO A 105 -21.68 0.82 -0.34
C PRO A 105 -21.53 0.72 -1.86
N PHE A 106 -22.50 0.11 -2.54
CA PHE A 106 -22.54 -0.03 -4.00
C PHE A 106 -21.39 -0.85 -4.63
N LYS A 107 -20.71 -1.71 -3.86
CA LYS A 107 -19.65 -2.61 -4.36
C LYS A 107 -20.13 -3.58 -5.45
N ASP A 108 -21.42 -3.82 -5.49
CA ASP A 108 -22.19 -4.67 -6.40
C ASP A 108 -22.88 -3.88 -7.51
N ASN A 109 -22.39 -2.68 -7.83
CA ASN A 109 -22.95 -1.82 -8.87
C ASN A 109 -21.90 -1.40 -9.90
N VAL A 110 -22.36 -1.22 -11.15
CA VAL A 110 -21.60 -0.63 -12.25
C VAL A 110 -22.08 0.81 -12.44
N LEU A 111 -21.17 1.78 -12.29
CA LEU A 111 -21.48 3.19 -12.55
C LEU A 111 -21.54 3.44 -14.07
N LEU A 112 -22.72 3.83 -14.56
CA LEU A 112 -22.89 4.33 -15.90
C LEU A 112 -22.49 5.82 -15.93
N GLY A 113 -21.21 6.08 -16.14
CA GLY A 113 -20.70 7.44 -16.33
C GLY A 113 -21.35 8.10 -17.55
N ASN A 114 -22.14 9.16 -17.32
CA ASN A 114 -22.82 9.92 -18.37
C ASN A 114 -22.56 11.43 -18.21
N ALA A 115 -21.28 11.79 -18.10
CA ALA A 115 -20.86 13.18 -18.15
C ALA A 115 -20.82 13.62 -19.62
N LYS A 116 -21.81 14.43 -20.03
CA LYS A 116 -21.79 15.09 -21.34
C LYS A 116 -21.14 16.48 -21.25
N ASP A 117 -21.53 17.28 -20.25
CA ASP A 117 -21.09 18.68 -20.09
C ASP A 117 -20.91 19.05 -18.60
N ASN A 118 -19.99 19.97 -18.27
CA ASN A 118 -19.71 20.42 -16.89
C ASN A 118 -20.86 21.20 -16.22
N SER A 119 -21.91 21.57 -16.96
CA SER A 119 -23.01 22.43 -16.49
C SER A 119 -24.26 21.68 -16.05
N THR A 120 -24.36 20.38 -16.36
CA THR A 120 -25.57 19.59 -16.10
C THR A 120 -25.32 18.67 -14.90
N LYS A 121 -26.16 18.75 -13.85
CA LYS A 121 -26.15 17.76 -12.76
C LYS A 121 -26.36 16.38 -13.39
N SER A 122 -25.34 15.53 -13.32
CA SER A 122 -25.38 14.18 -13.84
C SER A 122 -26.41 13.38 -13.04
N ASN A 123 -27.36 12.76 -13.74
CA ASN A 123 -28.18 11.71 -13.15
C ASN A 123 -27.33 10.44 -13.22
N GLU A 124 -26.41 10.29 -12.26
CA GLU A 124 -25.51 9.15 -12.18
C GLU A 124 -26.32 7.89 -11.92
N LEU A 125 -26.26 6.96 -12.87
CA LEU A 125 -27.03 5.74 -12.81
C LEU A 125 -26.11 4.60 -12.39
N PHE A 126 -26.46 3.91 -11.31
CA PHE A 126 -25.78 2.72 -10.86
C PHE A 126 -26.59 1.49 -11.27
N TYR A 127 -25.99 0.62 -12.09
CA TYR A 127 -26.56 -0.67 -12.42
C TYR A 127 -26.12 -1.72 -11.41
N HIS A 128 -27.04 -2.13 -10.55
CA HIS A 128 -26.84 -3.28 -9.67
C HIS A 128 -26.61 -4.58 -10.48
N GLU A 129 -25.56 -5.33 -10.16
CA GLU A 129 -25.09 -6.52 -10.91
C GLU A 129 -26.18 -7.58 -11.13
N ILE A 130 -26.99 -7.84 -10.10
CA ILE A 130 -28.10 -8.81 -10.19
C ILE A 130 -29.34 -8.22 -10.88
N LEU A 131 -29.81 -7.05 -10.45
CA LEU A 131 -31.09 -6.49 -10.91
C LEU A 131 -31.02 -5.98 -12.37
N HIS A 132 -29.87 -5.47 -12.78
CA HIS A 132 -29.64 -4.87 -14.10
C HIS A 132 -28.67 -5.70 -14.95
N LYS A 133 -28.69 -7.02 -14.77
CA LYS A 133 -27.76 -7.94 -15.43
C LYS A 133 -27.82 -7.81 -16.96
N ASN A 134 -29.02 -7.69 -17.54
CA ASN A 134 -29.20 -7.61 -18.98
C ASN A 134 -28.59 -6.31 -19.56
N GLU A 135 -28.73 -5.20 -18.85
CA GLU A 135 -28.18 -3.90 -19.20
C GLU A 135 -26.65 -3.94 -19.13
N ILE A 136 -26.10 -4.52 -18.07
CA ILE A 136 -24.65 -4.71 -17.90
C ILE A 136 -24.10 -5.64 -18.99
N ASP A 137 -24.75 -6.77 -19.25
CA ASP A 137 -24.35 -7.71 -20.29
C ASP A 137 -24.37 -7.04 -21.67
N THR A 138 -25.40 -6.24 -21.96
CA THR A 138 -25.49 -5.47 -23.20
C THR A 138 -24.37 -4.44 -23.29
N LEU A 139 -24.08 -3.73 -22.19
CA LEU A 139 -23.02 -2.72 -22.13
C LEU A 139 -21.64 -3.35 -22.38
N LEU A 140 -21.36 -4.48 -21.73
CA LEU A 140 -20.09 -5.21 -21.79
C LEU A 140 -20.02 -6.22 -22.96
N HIS A 141 -21.06 -6.37 -23.77
CA HIS A 141 -20.99 -7.21 -24.97
C HIS A 141 -19.92 -6.65 -25.93
N PRO A 142 -19.17 -7.51 -26.66
CA PRO A 142 -18.22 -7.06 -27.66
C PRO A 142 -18.80 -6.01 -28.62
N LYS A 143 -18.07 -4.91 -28.82
CA LYS A 143 -18.45 -3.84 -29.75
C LYS A 143 -17.46 -3.79 -30.91
N ALA A 144 -17.98 -3.54 -32.10
CA ALA A 144 -17.18 -3.16 -33.25
C ALA A 144 -16.99 -1.64 -33.23
N LEU A 145 -15.74 -1.18 -33.28
CA LEU A 145 -15.45 0.22 -33.60
C LEU A 145 -15.75 0.42 -35.09
N CYS A 146 -16.47 1.50 -35.40
CA CYS A 146 -16.96 1.80 -36.75
C CYS A 146 -16.65 3.27 -37.07
N ARG A 147 -16.80 3.64 -38.35
CA ARG A 147 -16.58 5.02 -38.85
C ARG A 147 -15.17 5.52 -38.60
N PHE A 148 -14.19 4.76 -39.06
CA PHE A 148 -12.80 5.18 -39.03
C PHE A 148 -12.57 6.31 -40.04
N GLU A 149 -11.99 7.40 -39.57
CA GLU A 149 -11.55 8.54 -40.39
C GLU A 149 -10.05 8.71 -40.17
N MET A 150 -9.30 8.90 -41.26
CA MET A 150 -7.87 9.16 -41.19
C MET A 150 -7.62 10.66 -41.19
N HIS A 151 -6.94 11.15 -40.15
CA HIS A 151 -6.43 12.51 -40.11
C HIS A 151 -4.91 12.48 -40.28
N GLY A 152 -4.42 12.87 -41.46
CA GLY A 152 -2.99 12.85 -41.80
C GLY A 152 -2.74 12.37 -43.23
N GLN A 153 -1.49 12.01 -43.52
CA GLN A 153 -1.10 11.40 -44.79
C GLN A 153 -0.99 9.88 -44.66
N GLY A 154 -1.35 9.16 -45.72
CA GLY A 154 -1.16 7.72 -45.85
C GLY A 154 -2.46 6.95 -46.10
N ASP A 155 -2.45 5.66 -45.77
CA ASP A 155 -3.56 4.74 -45.97
C ASP A 155 -4.10 4.20 -44.63
N LEU A 156 -5.43 4.10 -44.54
CA LEU A 156 -6.13 3.70 -43.33
C LEU A 156 -5.84 2.23 -42.96
N GLU A 157 -5.79 1.32 -43.93
CA GLU A 157 -5.57 -0.10 -43.63
C GLU A 157 -4.19 -0.36 -43.04
N ASN A 158 -3.18 0.34 -43.55
CA ASN A 158 -1.82 0.26 -43.04
C ASN A 158 -1.70 0.89 -41.64
N ALA A 159 -2.34 2.04 -41.41
CA ALA A 159 -2.35 2.68 -40.09
C ALA A 159 -3.00 1.79 -39.00
N LEU A 160 -4.08 1.06 -39.32
CA LEU A 160 -4.73 0.17 -38.35
C LEU A 160 -3.86 -1.03 -37.92
N LYS A 161 -2.86 -1.39 -38.73
CA LYS A 161 -1.91 -2.48 -38.46
C LYS A 161 -0.65 -2.01 -37.74
N ASP A 162 -0.32 -0.73 -37.80
CA ASP A 162 0.85 -0.16 -37.13
C ASP A 162 0.61 0.00 -35.62
N GLU A 163 1.59 -0.42 -34.82
CA GLU A 163 1.55 -0.30 -33.36
C GLU A 163 1.76 1.13 -32.87
N ASN A 164 2.35 2.02 -33.69
CA ASN A 164 2.63 3.42 -33.34
C ASN A 164 1.52 4.39 -33.75
N THR A 165 0.40 3.87 -34.27
CA THR A 165 -0.72 4.71 -34.69
C THR A 165 -1.45 5.31 -33.49
N ASN A 166 -1.69 6.62 -33.56
CA ASN A 166 -2.49 7.34 -32.56
C ASN A 166 -3.97 7.19 -32.86
N TYR A 167 -4.77 6.91 -31.83
CA TYR A 167 -6.22 6.76 -31.95
C TYR A 167 -6.95 7.86 -31.19
N LEU A 168 -7.91 8.50 -31.84
CA LEU A 168 -8.92 9.34 -31.21
C LEU A 168 -10.27 8.62 -31.27
N ILE A 169 -10.86 8.34 -30.11
CA ILE A 169 -12.12 7.60 -30.01
C ILE A 169 -13.18 8.53 -29.45
N LYS A 170 -14.24 8.76 -30.23
CA LYS A 170 -15.42 9.52 -29.79
C LYS A 170 -16.51 8.56 -29.31
N GLY A 171 -16.86 8.64 -28.02
CA GLY A 171 -17.92 7.82 -27.44
C GLY A 171 -17.83 7.74 -25.92
N ASN A 172 -18.65 6.87 -25.33
CA ASN A 172 -18.60 6.59 -23.90
C ASN A 172 -17.28 5.89 -23.54
N ASN A 173 -16.58 6.41 -22.54
CA ASN A 173 -15.26 5.94 -22.11
C ASN A 173 -15.27 4.48 -21.61
N LEU A 174 -16.28 4.07 -20.85
CA LEU A 174 -16.42 2.70 -20.35
C LEU A 174 -16.50 1.70 -21.50
N ILE A 175 -17.33 1.99 -22.51
CA ILE A 175 -17.49 1.14 -23.70
C ILE A 175 -16.18 1.10 -24.51
N ALA A 176 -15.53 2.24 -24.70
CA ALA A 176 -14.28 2.33 -25.44
C ALA A 176 -13.16 1.52 -24.76
N LEU A 177 -12.95 1.71 -23.46
CA LEU A 177 -11.92 1.00 -22.70
C LEU A 177 -12.17 -0.51 -22.68
N HIS A 178 -13.42 -0.94 -22.48
CA HIS A 178 -13.77 -2.35 -22.51
C HIS A 178 -13.49 -3.00 -23.87
N SER A 179 -13.79 -2.28 -24.97
CA SER A 179 -13.49 -2.74 -26.33
C SER A 179 -11.98 -2.82 -26.60
N LEU A 180 -11.21 -1.83 -26.14
CA LEU A 180 -9.76 -1.77 -26.30
C LEU A 180 -9.01 -2.82 -25.46
N LYS A 181 -9.59 -3.23 -24.33
CA LYS A 181 -8.98 -4.19 -23.39
C LYS A 181 -8.44 -5.45 -24.10
N LYS A 182 -9.17 -6.00 -25.07
CA LYS A 182 -8.75 -7.22 -25.78
C LYS A 182 -7.42 -7.05 -26.54
N LYS A 183 -7.15 -5.88 -27.12
CA LYS A 183 -5.95 -5.60 -27.94
C LYS A 183 -4.81 -4.96 -27.13
N PHE A 184 -5.15 -4.11 -26.16
CA PHE A 184 -4.19 -3.22 -25.48
C PHE A 184 -3.95 -3.53 -24.00
N ALA A 185 -4.57 -4.59 -23.44
CA ALA A 185 -4.30 -5.00 -22.06
C ALA A 185 -2.81 -5.18 -21.81
N LYS A 186 -2.32 -4.60 -20.71
CA LYS A 186 -0.90 -4.62 -20.27
C LYS A 186 0.09 -3.95 -21.24
N LYS A 187 -0.37 -3.22 -22.25
CA LYS A 187 0.50 -2.46 -23.18
C LYS A 187 0.55 -0.95 -22.89
N VAL A 188 -0.35 -0.44 -22.03
CA VAL A 188 -0.43 0.98 -21.69
C VAL A 188 0.61 1.32 -20.62
N LYS A 189 1.53 2.23 -20.92
CA LYS A 189 2.61 2.66 -20.01
C LYS A 189 2.21 3.77 -19.04
N CYS A 190 1.32 4.66 -19.48
CA CYS A 190 0.88 5.83 -18.71
C CYS A 190 -0.59 6.12 -19.05
N ILE A 191 -1.36 6.54 -18.05
CA ILE A 191 -2.74 7.00 -18.19
C ILE A 191 -2.83 8.37 -17.52
N TYR A 192 -3.30 9.35 -18.29
CA TYR A 192 -3.64 10.68 -17.77
C TYR A 192 -5.14 10.89 -17.95
N ILE A 193 -5.84 11.18 -16.85
CA ILE A 193 -7.27 11.47 -16.83
C ILE A 193 -7.52 12.69 -15.95
N ASP A 194 -8.41 13.56 -16.40
CA ASP A 194 -8.91 14.72 -15.65
C ASP A 194 -10.44 14.55 -15.53
N PRO A 195 -10.92 13.65 -14.66
CA PRO A 195 -12.35 13.39 -14.50
C PRO A 195 -13.05 14.57 -13.80
N PRO A 196 -14.37 14.71 -13.94
CA PRO A 196 -15.15 15.68 -13.17
C PRO A 196 -14.99 15.44 -11.65
N LEU A 197 -14.99 16.55 -10.89
CA LEU A 197 -14.92 16.58 -9.42
C LEU A 197 -16.25 16.20 -8.76
#